data_AF-R7LA37-F1
#
_entry.id   AF-R7LA37-F1
#
_cell.length_a   1.000
_cell.length_b   1.000
_cell.length_c   1.000
_cell.angle_alpha   90.00
_cell.angle_beta   90.00
_cell.angle_gamma   90.00
#
_symmetry.space_group_name_H-M   'P 1'
#
loop_
_entity.id
_entity.type
_entity.pdbx_description
1 polymer ?
#
loop_
_entity_poly.entity_id
_entity_poly.type
_entity_poly.pdbx_seq_one_letter_code
_entity_poly.pdbx_strand_id
1 'polypeptide(L)'
;MKVMCALKKIVPTILILLSFALAGCNSSSTQDPSTPREVLCLLKYTGATYAPFHRNAPYRYALYDINGKFVAYLDSSKLVIPRMDTYLGRYVVVRGPIVKLDGETVMRAEAIYIKH
;
A
#
# COMPACT_ATOMS: atom_id res chain seq x y z
N MET A 1 21.79 64.01 45.11
CA MET A 1 21.57 64.63 43.78
C MET A 1 20.86 63.62 42.90
N LYS A 2 19.71 64.04 42.32
CA LYS A 2 18.90 63.52 41.19
C LYS A 2 19.19 62.08 40.70
N VAL A 3 18.30 61.12 40.98
CA VAL A 3 17.15 60.73 40.12
C VAL A 3 17.56 60.51 38.66
N MET A 4 17.84 59.25 38.31
CA MET A 4 17.83 58.77 36.92
C MET A 4 16.51 58.01 36.67
N CYS A 5 15.51 58.78 36.22
CA CYS A 5 14.56 58.36 35.18
C CYS A 5 15.35 58.00 33.91
N ALA A 6 14.93 57.22 32.94
CA ALA A 6 13.84 56.27 32.74
C ALA A 6 14.08 55.69 31.32
N LEU A 7 13.40 54.60 30.99
CA LEU A 7 13.09 54.16 29.62
C LEU A 7 14.27 53.82 28.67
N LYS A 8 14.46 52.53 28.42
CA LYS A 8 14.09 52.01 27.08
C LYS A 8 13.74 50.52 27.14
N LYS A 9 12.42 50.28 27.08
CA LYS A 9 11.79 49.03 26.66
C LYS A 9 12.44 48.51 25.37
N ILE A 10 12.50 47.19 25.21
CA ILE A 10 12.33 46.36 23.98
C ILE A 10 13.20 45.10 24.14
N VAL A 11 12.94 44.28 25.15
CA VAL A 11 13.35 42.86 25.25
C VAL A 11 12.39 42.26 26.29
N PRO A 12 11.62 41.16 26.08
CA PRO A 12 11.62 40.21 24.97
C PRO A 12 10.20 39.99 24.39
N THR A 13 9.96 40.34 23.13
CA THR A 13 8.72 39.99 22.41
C THR A 13 9.01 39.12 21.20
N ILE A 14 9.99 38.22 21.32
CA ILE A 14 10.40 37.29 20.26
C ILE A 14 10.81 35.97 20.94
N LEU A 15 9.87 35.28 21.59
CA LEU A 15 10.15 33.94 22.11
C LEU A 15 8.90 33.06 22.25
N ILE A 16 7.89 33.17 21.39
CA ILE A 16 6.70 32.28 21.45
C ILE A 16 6.13 31.97 20.06
N LEU A 17 6.95 31.81 19.02
CA LEU A 17 6.41 31.50 17.68
C LEU A 17 7.10 30.38 16.89
N LEU A 18 8.04 29.62 17.47
CA LEU A 18 8.74 28.55 16.74
C LEU A 18 8.50 27.11 17.25
N SER A 19 7.57 26.89 18.19
CA SER A 19 7.37 25.54 18.77
C SER A 19 6.24 24.71 18.17
N PHE A 20 5.58 25.18 17.10
CA PHE A 20 4.42 24.48 16.51
C PHE A 20 4.69 23.74 15.18
N ALA A 21 5.95 23.64 14.73
CA ALA A 21 6.25 23.16 13.37
C ALA A 21 6.92 21.78 13.27
N LEU A 22 6.81 20.91 14.29
CA LEU A 22 7.30 19.53 14.20
C LEU A 22 6.25 18.52 14.69
N ALA A 23 5.00 18.68 14.27
CA ALA A 23 4.07 17.55 14.15
C ALA A 23 4.16 16.99 12.72
N GLY A 24 5.38 16.65 12.28
CA GLY A 24 5.62 15.83 11.11
C GLY A 24 5.23 14.40 11.45
N CYS A 25 3.92 14.14 11.45
CA CYS A 25 3.40 12.79 11.59
C CYS A 25 3.73 12.04 10.28
N ASN A 26 4.94 11.50 10.18
CA ASN A 26 5.22 10.40 9.27
C ASN A 26 4.49 9.18 9.85
N SER A 27 3.16 9.18 9.72
CA SER A 27 2.34 8.02 10.00
C SER A 27 2.68 6.97 8.95
N SER A 28 3.79 6.26 9.19
CA SER A 28 4.03 4.97 8.59
C SER A 28 3.06 4.03 9.28
N SER A 29 1.81 4.05 8.84
CA SER A 29 0.83 3.03 9.21
C SER A 29 1.39 1.70 8.69
N THR A 30 2.07 0.98 9.58
CA THR A 30 2.50 -0.40 9.35
C THR A 30 1.24 -1.25 9.32
N GLN A 31 0.51 -1.20 8.22
CA GLN A 31 -0.67 -2.02 8.02
C GLN A 31 -0.21 -3.47 7.98
N ASP A 32 -0.71 -4.28 8.90
CA ASP A 32 -0.40 -5.70 9.01
C ASP A 32 -0.61 -6.38 7.64
N PRO A 33 0.42 -7.05 7.08
CA PRO A 33 0.32 -7.76 5.79
C PRO A 33 -0.68 -8.91 5.82
N SER A 34 -1.10 -9.37 7.00
CA SER A 34 -2.06 -10.47 7.17
C SER A 34 -3.52 -10.04 7.01
N THR A 35 -3.82 -8.74 7.06
CA THR A 35 -5.20 -8.24 6.90
C THR A 35 -5.67 -8.40 5.44
N PRO A 36 -6.82 -9.03 5.18
CA PRO A 36 -7.38 -9.09 3.84
C PRO A 36 -7.70 -7.69 3.32
N ARG A 37 -7.15 -7.34 2.15
CA ARG A 37 -7.37 -6.05 1.50
C ARG A 37 -8.11 -6.24 0.21
N GLU A 38 -8.95 -5.27 -0.13
CA GLU A 38 -9.55 -5.15 -1.45
C GLU A 38 -8.68 -4.24 -2.30
N VAL A 39 -8.21 -4.74 -3.43
CA VAL A 39 -7.36 -4.00 -4.35
C VAL A 39 -7.98 -4.04 -5.74
N LEU A 40 -8.30 -2.85 -6.27
CA LEU A 40 -8.68 -2.70 -7.67
C LEU A 40 -7.43 -2.83 -8.54
N CYS A 41 -7.45 -3.78 -9.47
CA CYS A 41 -6.30 -4.08 -10.31
C CYS A 41 -6.73 -4.67 -11.66
N LEU A 42 -5.88 -4.52 -12.66
CA LEU A 42 -5.97 -5.19 -13.93
C LEU A 42 -5.37 -6.59 -13.80
N LEU A 43 -6.17 -7.62 -14.06
CA LEU A 43 -5.69 -9.00 -14.08
C LEU A 43 -5.05 -9.31 -15.44
N LYS A 44 -3.77 -9.71 -15.44
CA LYS A 44 -3.04 -10.10 -16.64
C LYS A 44 -2.47 -11.50 -16.51
N TYR A 45 -2.55 -12.27 -17.60
CA TYR A 45 -1.87 -13.56 -17.72
C TYR A 45 -0.39 -13.33 -18.04
N THR A 46 0.50 -13.98 -17.30
CA THR A 46 1.96 -13.83 -17.44
C THR A 46 2.67 -15.12 -17.84
N GLY A 47 1.94 -16.22 -18.03
CA GLY A 47 2.54 -17.45 -18.54
C GLY A 47 3.40 -18.21 -17.52
N ALA A 48 3.13 -18.04 -16.22
CA ALA A 48 3.80 -18.78 -15.15
C ALA A 48 5.25 -18.29 -14.84
N THR A 49 5.44 -16.97 -14.76
CA THR A 49 6.76 -16.33 -14.64
C THR A 49 7.44 -16.50 -13.28
N TYR A 50 6.69 -16.68 -12.19
CA TYR A 50 7.23 -16.73 -10.83
C TYR A 50 6.69 -17.92 -10.03
N ALA A 51 7.60 -18.69 -9.42
CA ALA A 51 7.27 -19.76 -8.47
C ALA A 51 8.14 -19.59 -7.21
N PRO A 52 7.54 -19.45 -6.01
CA PRO A 52 8.30 -19.49 -4.77
C PRO A 52 8.86 -20.90 -4.54
N PHE A 53 9.98 -21.02 -3.82
CA PHE A 53 10.74 -22.28 -3.68
C PHE A 53 9.91 -23.45 -3.14
N HIS A 54 8.83 -23.16 -2.41
CA HIS A 54 8.00 -24.16 -1.73
C HIS A 54 6.70 -24.48 -2.48
N ARG A 55 6.56 -24.01 -3.72
CA ARG A 55 5.36 -24.21 -4.55
C ARG A 55 5.68 -25.07 -5.78
N ASN A 56 4.85 -26.07 -6.02
CA ASN A 56 5.01 -27.03 -7.12
C ASN A 56 4.70 -26.46 -8.53
N ALA A 57 4.08 -25.28 -8.64
CA ALA A 57 3.70 -24.69 -9.92
C ALA A 57 3.82 -23.15 -9.87
N PRO A 58 4.19 -22.45 -10.95
CA PRO A 58 4.31 -21.00 -10.91
C PRO A 58 2.96 -20.28 -10.93
N TYR A 59 2.94 -19.03 -10.44
CA TYR A 59 1.82 -18.11 -10.56
C TYR A 59 1.62 -17.71 -12.01
N ARG A 60 0.43 -18.01 -12.54
CA ARG A 60 0.07 -17.76 -13.94
C ARG A 60 -0.42 -16.35 -14.23
N TYR A 61 -0.78 -15.60 -13.19
CA TYR A 61 -1.40 -14.29 -13.31
C TYR A 61 -0.69 -13.26 -12.42
N ALA A 62 -0.67 -12.01 -12.89
CA ALA A 62 -0.18 -10.86 -12.17
C ALA A 62 -1.23 -9.76 -12.14
N LEU A 63 -1.20 -8.98 -11.07
CA LEU A 63 -2.08 -7.84 -10.82
C LEU A 63 -1.29 -6.56 -11.09
N TYR A 64 -1.89 -5.68 -11.88
CA TYR A 64 -1.36 -4.36 -12.18
C TYR A 64 -2.33 -3.29 -11.68
N ASP A 65 -1.81 -2.18 -11.19
CA ASP A 65 -2.61 -1.02 -10.81
C ASP A 65 -3.17 -0.32 -12.06
N ILE A 66 -4.09 0.62 -11.89
CA ILE A 66 -4.65 1.47 -12.95
C ILE A 66 -3.56 2.22 -13.74
N ASN A 67 -2.42 2.46 -13.12
CA ASN A 67 -1.25 3.11 -13.73
C ASN A 67 -0.34 2.14 -14.48
N GLY A 68 -0.70 0.86 -14.60
CA GLY A 68 0.12 -0.19 -15.21
C GLY A 68 1.31 -0.63 -14.34
N LYS A 69 1.39 -0.18 -13.08
CA LYS A 69 2.43 -0.59 -12.14
C LYS A 69 2.13 -1.99 -11.60
N PHE A 70 3.16 -2.83 -11.51
CA PHE A 70 3.03 -4.15 -10.88
C PHE A 70 2.62 -4.01 -9.40
N VAL A 71 1.60 -4.77 -9.01
CA VAL A 71 1.09 -4.83 -7.62
C VAL A 71 1.55 -6.12 -6.95
N ALA A 72 1.16 -7.27 -7.50
CA ALA A 72 1.44 -8.58 -6.93
C ALA A 72 1.18 -9.72 -7.93
N TYR A 73 1.81 -10.87 -7.72
CA TYR A 73 1.39 -12.13 -8.34
C TYR A 73 0.12 -12.65 -7.67
N LEU A 74 -0.81 -13.19 -8.46
CA LEU A 74 -2.08 -13.70 -7.95
C LEU A 74 -1.94 -15.18 -7.57
N ASP A 75 -2.15 -15.48 -6.30
CA ASP A 75 -2.36 -16.85 -5.84
C ASP A 75 -3.85 -17.20 -5.91
N SER A 76 -4.23 -17.96 -6.94
CA SER A 76 -5.59 -18.44 -7.12
C SER A 76 -5.86 -19.80 -6.48
N SER A 77 -4.92 -20.36 -5.70
CA SER A 77 -5.05 -21.71 -5.15
C SER A 77 -6.26 -21.88 -4.21
N LYS A 78 -6.72 -20.78 -3.60
CA LYS A 78 -7.89 -20.73 -2.71
C LYS A 78 -9.16 -20.18 -3.38
N LEU A 79 -9.08 -19.75 -4.64
CA LEU A 79 -10.23 -19.24 -5.38
C LEU A 79 -11.08 -20.42 -5.88
N VAL A 80 -12.29 -20.53 -5.37
CA VAL A 80 -13.29 -21.49 -5.87
C VAL A 80 -14.05 -20.85 -7.02
N ILE A 81 -13.43 -20.79 -8.21
CA ILE A 81 -14.02 -20.06 -9.35
C ILE A 81 -13.92 -20.89 -10.62
N PRO A 82 -15.02 -21.03 -11.39
CA PRO A 82 -15.06 -21.94 -12.52
C PRO A 82 -14.22 -21.49 -13.73
N ARG A 83 -13.94 -20.18 -13.92
CA ARG A 83 -13.12 -19.66 -15.05
C ARG A 83 -12.41 -18.35 -14.71
N MET A 84 -11.09 -18.36 -14.69
CA MET A 84 -10.26 -17.15 -14.57
C MET A 84 -10.33 -16.27 -15.83
N ASP A 85 -10.63 -16.88 -16.99
CA ASP A 85 -10.63 -16.21 -18.29
C ASP A 85 -11.60 -15.04 -18.37
N THR A 86 -12.70 -15.09 -17.62
CA THR A 86 -13.70 -14.01 -17.53
C THR A 86 -13.14 -12.69 -17.00
N TYR A 87 -12.07 -12.78 -16.20
CA TYR A 87 -11.46 -11.63 -15.51
C TYR A 87 -10.21 -11.10 -16.23
N LEU A 88 -9.68 -11.86 -17.19
CA LEU A 88 -8.47 -11.48 -17.91
C LEU A 88 -8.67 -10.19 -18.70
N GLY A 89 -7.71 -9.27 -18.56
CA GLY A 89 -7.73 -7.98 -19.24
C GLY A 89 -8.79 -7.00 -18.71
N ARG A 90 -9.46 -7.32 -17.60
CA ARG A 90 -10.47 -6.45 -16.97
C ARG A 90 -9.98 -5.91 -15.64
N TYR A 91 -10.51 -4.75 -15.27
CA TYR A 91 -10.37 -4.23 -13.91
C TYR A 91 -11.25 -5.04 -12.97
N VAL A 92 -10.59 -5.63 -11.98
CA VAL A 92 -11.19 -6.51 -10.98
C VAL A 92 -10.79 -6.04 -9.60
N VAL A 93 -11.68 -6.27 -8.64
CA VAL A 93 -11.35 -6.13 -7.23
C VAL A 93 -10.98 -7.52 -6.74
N VAL A 94 -9.74 -7.65 -6.28
CA VAL A 94 -9.25 -8.87 -5.63
C VAL A 94 -9.25 -8.61 -4.14
N ARG A 95 -9.82 -9.55 -3.37
CA ARG A 95 -9.82 -9.53 -1.91
C ARG A 95 -8.87 -10.59 -1.39
N GLY A 96 -7.94 -10.20 -0.54
CA GLY A 96 -7.03 -11.13 0.12
C GLY A 96 -5.81 -10.46 0.75
N PRO A 97 -5.06 -11.19 1.59
CA PRO A 97 -3.83 -10.68 2.17
C PRO A 97 -2.71 -10.61 1.13
N ILE A 98 -1.87 -9.59 1.25
CA ILE A 98 -0.67 -9.42 0.43
C ILE A 98 0.53 -9.86 1.27
N VAL A 99 1.18 -10.93 0.82
CA VAL A 99 2.31 -11.56 1.50
C VAL A 99 3.54 -11.43 0.63
N LYS A 100 4.69 -11.14 1.23
CA LYS A 100 5.98 -11.23 0.54
C LYS A 100 6.51 -12.65 0.68
N LEU A 101 6.71 -13.34 -0.44
CA LEU A 101 7.28 -14.68 -0.52
C LEU A 101 8.52 -14.62 -1.39
N ASP A 102 9.67 -15.04 -0.85
CA ASP A 102 10.99 -15.07 -1.51
C ASP A 102 11.38 -13.73 -2.19
N GLY A 103 11.01 -12.60 -1.57
CA GLY A 103 11.29 -11.25 -2.08
C GLY A 103 10.24 -10.69 -3.04
N GLU A 104 9.36 -11.53 -3.57
CA GLU A 104 8.28 -11.14 -4.46
C GLU A 104 6.97 -10.89 -3.72
N THR A 105 6.12 -10.03 -4.29
CA THR A 105 4.82 -9.69 -3.69
C THR A 105 3.74 -10.60 -4.26
N VAL A 106 3.04 -11.33 -3.39
CA VAL A 106 1.98 -12.27 -3.76
C VAL A 106 0.69 -11.92 -3.04
N MET A 107 -0.40 -11.81 -3.78
CA MET A 107 -1.74 -11.64 -3.23
C MET A 107 -2.46 -12.99 -3.17
N ARG A 108 -2.80 -13.43 -1.95
CA ARG A 108 -3.59 -14.65 -1.75
C ARG A 108 -5.06 -14.34 -1.90
N ALA A 109 -5.60 -14.55 -3.09
CA ALA A 109 -6.98 -14.19 -3.37
C ALA A 109 -7.94 -15.15 -2.68
N GLU A 110 -8.83 -14.57 -1.88
CA GLU A 110 -10.00 -15.22 -1.29
C GLU A 110 -11.23 -15.00 -2.17
N ALA A 111 -11.34 -13.82 -2.78
CA ALA A 111 -12.41 -13.49 -3.71
C ALA A 111 -11.92 -12.57 -4.84
N ILE A 112 -12.59 -12.62 -5.97
CA ILE A 112 -12.38 -11.73 -7.12
C ILE A 112 -13.73 -11.44 -7.76
N TYR A 113 -13.97 -10.18 -8.09
CA TYR A 113 -15.18 -9.76 -8.77
C TYR A 113 -14.90 -8.54 -9.66
N ILE A 114 -15.73 -8.36 -10.68
CA ILE A 114 -15.67 -7.18 -11.54
C ILE A 114 -16.46 -6.08 -10.82
N LYS A 115 -15.86 -4.90 -10.65
CA LYS A 115 -16.58 -3.73 -10.16
C LYS A 115 -17.39 -3.17 -11.33
N HIS A 116 -18.72 -3.26 -11.23
CA HIS A 116 -19.67 -2.70 -12.19
C HIS A 116 -19.72 -1.18 -12.11
#